data_AF-A0ABD2YE92-F1
#
_entry.id   AF-A0ABD2YE92-F1
#
_cell.length_a   1.000
_cell.length_b   1.000
_cell.length_c   1.000
_cell.angle_alpha   90.00
_cell.angle_beta   90.00
_cell.angle_gamma   90.00
#
_symmetry.space_group_name_H-M   'P 1'
#
loop_
_entity.id
_entity.type
_entity.pdbx_description
1 polymer ?
#
loop_
_entity_poly.entity_id
_entity_poly.type
_entity_poly.pdbx_seq_one_letter_code
_entity_poly.pdbx_strand_id
1 'polypeptide(L)'
;MIIVIHLVVLEFFFQYRLTHPVKDAYALWLVSVICEIWFAVSWILDQFLKWLPVDRETYLDRLYMRYEKEGQPSQFSPVDIFVSTVDPSKEPPLVTANTILSILAVDYPADKVSCYEFKVRMNALVAKAQKVPEEGWRMQDGTPWPGNNVRDHPGMIQVFFGQSGGHDMDGNELPQLVHVSIEKRPGLNHHKKAGATDASHSLQRGNVFHDGSPIGKESVLHPVSSKAFEAKASRMSVSCAEKSSMFAKPEEGFVELLADLLEVVIAHCQLIVMSKFIEKLQQDILGKRVLKQLEVLCGIYSLFLLHKHQGDFLATSCITPK
;
A
#
# COMPACT_ATOMS: atom_id res chain seq x y z
N MET A 1 24.28 -30.29 10.50
CA MET A 1 24.62 -31.23 11.61
C MET A 1 23.54 -31.34 12.67
N ILE A 2 22.96 -30.25 13.18
CA ILE A 2 21.95 -30.29 14.26
C ILE A 2 20.71 -31.13 13.91
N ILE A 3 20.23 -31.04 12.66
CA ILE A 3 19.07 -31.82 12.17
C ILE A 3 19.35 -33.34 12.23
N VAL A 4 20.57 -33.75 11.89
CA VAL A 4 20.99 -35.17 11.92
C VAL A 4 21.03 -35.68 13.37
N ILE A 5 21.52 -34.87 14.30
CA ILE A 5 21.52 -35.22 15.73
C ILE A 5 20.09 -35.40 16.25
N HIS A 6 19.17 -34.51 15.87
CA HIS A 6 17.75 -34.62 16.26
C HIS A 6 17.09 -35.89 15.69
N LEU A 7 17.43 -36.28 14.45
CA LEU A 7 16.95 -37.53 13.86
C LEU A 7 17.40 -38.76 14.66
N VAL A 8 18.67 -38.79 15.06
CA VAL A 8 19.24 -39.88 15.88
C VAL A 8 18.57 -39.95 17.26
N VAL A 9 18.36 -38.80 17.92
CA VAL A 9 17.67 -38.75 19.23
C VAL A 9 16.22 -39.21 19.10
N LEU A 10 15.51 -38.81 18.03
CA LEU A 10 14.14 -39.27 17.77
C LEU A 10 14.08 -40.79 17.56
N GLU A 11 15.04 -41.37 16.83
CA GLU A 11 15.12 -42.81 16.62
C GLU A 11 15.27 -43.58 17.95
N PHE A 12 16.21 -43.16 18.82
CA PHE A 12 16.37 -43.75 20.15
C PHE A 12 15.14 -43.55 21.04
N PHE A 13 14.49 -42.38 20.97
CA PHE A 13 13.27 -42.10 21.72
C PHE A 13 12.14 -43.07 21.33
N PHE A 14 11.89 -43.26 20.03
CA PHE A 14 10.85 -44.19 19.57
C PHE A 14 11.19 -45.65 19.87
N GLN A 15 12.45 -46.06 19.73
CA GLN A 15 12.88 -47.41 20.11
C GLN A 15 12.57 -47.69 21.58
N TYR A 16 12.93 -46.78 22.49
CA TYR A 16 12.64 -46.92 23.92
C TYR A 16 11.13 -46.93 24.22
N ARG A 17 10.36 -46.06 23.55
CA ARG A 17 8.91 -45.92 23.75
C ARG A 17 8.14 -47.17 23.32
N LEU A 18 8.58 -47.81 22.22
CA LEU A 18 7.97 -49.03 21.69
C LEU A 18 8.34 -50.28 22.50
N THR A 19 9.55 -50.36 23.06
CA THR A 19 9.98 -51.52 23.87
C THR A 19 9.45 -51.51 25.31
N HIS A 20 8.98 -50.37 25.83
CA HIS A 20 8.45 -50.22 27.19
C HIS A 20 6.98 -49.77 27.21
N PRO A 21 6.02 -50.65 26.84
CA PRO A 21 4.60 -50.32 26.87
C PRO A 21 4.05 -50.29 28.31
N VAL A 22 3.16 -49.33 28.58
CA VAL A 22 2.45 -49.22 29.88
C VAL A 22 1.24 -50.15 29.85
N LYS A 23 1.32 -51.27 30.56
CA LYS A 23 0.28 -52.31 30.56
C LYS A 23 -1.01 -51.90 31.27
N ASP A 24 -0.92 -51.04 32.28
CA ASP A 24 -2.07 -50.60 33.09
C ASP A 24 -3.01 -49.64 32.35
N ALA A 25 -2.52 -48.96 31.31
CA ALA A 25 -3.26 -47.96 30.54
C ALA A 25 -2.93 -48.04 29.04
N TYR A 26 -3.08 -49.23 28.46
CA TYR A 26 -2.66 -49.52 27.09
C TYR A 26 -3.31 -48.60 26.04
N ALA A 27 -4.60 -48.25 26.20
CA ALA A 27 -5.32 -47.38 25.27
C ALA A 27 -4.74 -45.96 25.23
N LEU A 28 -4.42 -45.38 26.39
CA LEU A 28 -3.82 -44.05 26.47
C LEU A 28 -2.39 -44.04 25.91
N TRP A 29 -1.63 -45.09 26.19
CA TRP A 29 -0.29 -45.28 25.64
C TRP A 29 -0.33 -45.38 24.10
N LEU A 30 -1.25 -46.18 23.55
CA LEU A 30 -1.40 -46.37 22.10
C LEU A 30 -1.72 -45.05 21.38
N VAL A 31 -2.67 -44.27 21.92
CA VAL A 31 -3.04 -42.95 21.35
C VAL A 31 -1.85 -41.98 21.41
N SER A 32 -1.13 -41.94 22.53
CA SER A 32 0.07 -41.10 22.66
C SER A 32 1.14 -41.45 21.62
N VAL A 33 1.44 -42.75 21.44
CA VAL A 33 2.45 -43.21 20.49
C VAL A 33 2.06 -42.89 19.05
N ILE A 34 0.79 -43.07 18.67
CA ILE A 34 0.30 -42.72 17.33
C ILE A 34 0.46 -41.22 17.05
N CYS A 35 0.10 -40.37 18.02
CA CYS A 35 0.28 -38.92 17.90
C CYS A 35 1.77 -38.53 17.79
N GLU A 36 2.63 -39.12 18.61
CA GLU A 36 4.08 -38.88 18.60
C GLU A 36 4.69 -39.27 17.24
N ILE A 37 4.33 -40.44 16.68
CA ILE A 37 4.78 -40.88 15.35
C ILE A 37 4.32 -39.90 14.26
N TRP A 38 3.07 -39.47 14.31
CA TRP A 38 2.54 -38.51 13.34
C TRP A 38 3.28 -37.17 13.37
N PHE A 39 3.59 -36.66 14.56
CA PHE A 39 4.39 -35.44 14.71
C PHE A 39 5.82 -35.62 14.21
N ALA A 40 6.45 -36.75 14.48
CA ALA A 40 7.80 -37.03 14.00
C ALA A 40 7.86 -37.12 12.48
N VAL A 41 6.92 -37.81 11.83
CA VAL A 41 6.84 -37.86 10.36
C VAL A 41 6.61 -36.47 9.77
N SER A 42 5.70 -35.68 10.35
CA SER A 42 5.45 -34.30 9.91
C SER A 42 6.71 -33.44 10.03
N TRP A 43 7.47 -33.57 11.12
CA TRP A 43 8.71 -32.85 11.32
C TRP A 43 9.80 -33.28 10.33
N ILE A 44 9.98 -34.59 10.09
CA ILE A 44 10.97 -35.11 9.13
C ILE A 44 10.69 -34.56 7.71
N LEU A 45 9.42 -34.57 7.28
CA LEU A 45 9.03 -34.04 5.97
C LEU A 45 9.30 -32.53 5.84
N ASP A 46 9.05 -31.76 6.91
CA ASP A 46 9.37 -30.33 6.96
C ASP A 46 10.88 -30.06 6.92
N GLN A 47 11.71 -30.88 7.57
CA GLN A 47 13.16 -30.74 7.52
C GLN A 47 13.75 -31.09 6.14
N PHE A 48 13.16 -32.06 5.44
CA PHE A 48 13.62 -32.47 4.10
C PHE A 48 13.55 -31.33 3.08
N LEU A 49 12.50 -30.50 3.15
CA LEU A 49 12.36 -29.33 2.27
C LEU A 49 13.40 -28.24 2.53
N LYS A 50 14.04 -28.23 3.71
CA LYS A 50 14.99 -27.20 4.16
C LYS A 50 16.45 -27.58 3.94
N TRP A 51 16.73 -28.79 3.43
CA TRP A 51 18.09 -29.32 3.32
C TRP A 51 18.98 -28.63 2.28
N LEU A 52 18.38 -28.02 1.26
CA LEU A 52 19.11 -27.35 0.19
C LEU A 52 18.64 -25.88 0.07
N PRO A 53 19.04 -25.00 1.01
CA PRO A 53 18.82 -23.58 0.83
C PRO A 53 19.61 -23.13 -0.41
N VAL A 54 18.91 -22.50 -1.36
CA VAL A 54 19.52 -21.89 -2.54
C VAL A 54 19.52 -20.38 -2.32
N ASP A 55 20.69 -19.83 -2.05
CA ASP A 55 20.88 -18.39 -2.02
C ASP A 55 20.99 -17.86 -3.45
N ARG A 56 20.27 -16.77 -3.74
CA ARG A 56 20.31 -16.10 -5.04
C ARG A 56 20.72 -14.66 -4.84
N GLU A 57 21.82 -14.27 -5.48
CA GLU A 57 22.24 -12.88 -5.57
C GLU A 57 21.86 -12.31 -6.95
N THR A 58 21.35 -11.08 -6.96
CA THR A 58 20.97 -10.37 -8.18
C THR A 58 21.90 -9.19 -8.41
N TYR A 59 22.51 -9.11 -9.60
CA TYR A 59 23.43 -8.03 -9.97
C TYR A 59 22.76 -7.08 -10.97
N LEU A 60 22.20 -5.97 -10.46
CA LEU A 60 21.48 -4.98 -11.27
C LEU A 60 22.41 -4.26 -12.26
N ASP A 61 23.66 -3.96 -11.87
CA ASP A 61 24.60 -3.23 -12.74
C ASP A 61 24.87 -3.96 -14.06
N ARG A 62 24.97 -5.29 -14.01
CA ARG A 62 25.15 -6.14 -15.20
C ARG A 62 23.92 -6.15 -16.09
N LEU A 63 22.74 -6.01 -15.49
CA LEU A 63 21.48 -5.92 -16.22
C LEU A 63 21.37 -4.58 -16.95
N TYR A 64 21.65 -3.47 -16.27
CA TYR A 64 21.67 -2.13 -16.87
C TYR A 64 22.67 -2.05 -18.02
N MET A 65 23.93 -2.46 -17.83
CA MET A 65 24.93 -2.43 -18.91
C MET A 65 24.54 -3.25 -20.15
N ARG A 66 23.71 -4.30 -19.98
CA ARG A 66 23.32 -5.19 -21.08
C ARG A 66 22.09 -4.67 -21.84
N TYR A 67 21.10 -4.15 -21.12
CA TYR A 67 19.78 -3.83 -21.68
C TYR A 67 19.51 -2.32 -21.80
N GLU A 68 20.26 -1.48 -21.09
CA GLU A 68 20.20 -0.02 -21.12
C GLU A 68 21.49 0.52 -21.78
N LYS A 69 21.54 0.54 -23.12
CA LYS A 69 22.68 1.07 -23.87
C LYS A 69 22.47 2.55 -24.18
N GLU A 70 23.48 3.37 -23.92
CA GLU A 70 23.43 4.81 -24.20
C GLU A 70 23.09 5.06 -25.69
N GLY A 71 21.99 5.80 -25.93
CA GLY A 71 21.54 6.18 -27.27
C GLY A 71 20.67 5.15 -28.01
N GLN A 72 20.36 4.00 -27.41
CA GLN A 72 19.38 3.03 -27.95
C GLN A 72 18.11 2.99 -27.08
N PRO A 73 16.93 2.67 -27.65
CA PRO A 73 15.75 2.42 -26.85
C PRO A 73 16.03 1.27 -25.87
N SER A 74 15.51 1.38 -24.65
CA SER A 74 15.70 0.35 -23.63
C SER A 74 15.25 -1.01 -24.19
N GLN A 75 15.97 -2.09 -23.88
CA GLN A 75 15.62 -3.45 -24.35
C GLN A 75 14.88 -4.27 -23.29
N PHE A 76 14.46 -3.59 -22.22
CA PHE A 76 13.64 -4.16 -21.16
C PHE A 76 12.28 -4.67 -21.67
N SER A 77 11.77 -5.74 -21.06
CA SER A 77 10.44 -6.28 -21.38
C SER A 77 9.35 -5.40 -20.74
N PRO A 78 8.19 -5.19 -21.38
CA PRO A 78 7.05 -4.61 -20.67
C PRO A 78 6.65 -5.48 -19.47
N VAL A 79 6.21 -4.82 -18.39
CA VAL A 79 5.78 -5.41 -17.13
C VAL A 79 4.42 -4.83 -16.75
N ASP A 80 3.45 -5.73 -16.58
CA ASP A 80 2.09 -5.39 -16.17
C ASP A 80 1.87 -5.80 -14.72
N ILE A 81 1.45 -4.85 -13.88
CA ILE A 81 1.27 -5.06 -12.44
C ILE A 81 -0.22 -4.97 -12.13
N PHE A 82 -0.77 -6.03 -11.54
CA PHE A 82 -2.19 -6.14 -11.21
C PHE A 82 -2.44 -5.96 -9.72
N VAL A 83 -3.29 -5.00 -9.37
CA VAL A 83 -3.75 -4.73 -8.00
C VAL A 83 -5.23 -5.08 -7.90
N SER A 84 -5.56 -6.15 -7.19
CA SER A 84 -6.95 -6.55 -6.93
C SER A 84 -7.40 -6.08 -5.56
N THR A 85 -8.45 -5.26 -5.46
CA THR A 85 -9.11 -4.97 -4.18
C THR A 85 -10.47 -5.67 -4.08
N VAL A 86 -10.90 -5.93 -2.84
CA VAL A 86 -12.17 -6.63 -2.59
C VAL A 86 -13.28 -5.63 -2.22
N ASP A 87 -13.06 -4.83 -1.17
CA ASP A 87 -14.05 -3.89 -0.62
C ASP A 87 -13.37 -2.75 0.16
N PRO A 88 -13.67 -1.47 -0.15
CA PRO A 88 -13.10 -0.31 0.56
C PRO A 88 -13.48 -0.24 2.05
N SER A 89 -14.51 -0.98 2.48
CA SER A 89 -14.87 -1.06 3.91
C SER A 89 -13.95 -1.99 4.72
N LYS A 90 -13.31 -2.96 4.06
CA LYS A 90 -12.40 -3.92 4.70
C LYS A 90 -10.94 -3.51 4.54
N GLU A 91 -10.60 -2.90 3.40
CA GLU A 91 -9.27 -2.41 3.10
C GLU A 91 -9.35 -0.90 2.86
N PRO A 92 -8.72 -0.06 3.71
CA PRO A 92 -8.82 1.39 3.57
C PRO A 92 -8.21 1.81 2.21
N PRO A 93 -8.92 2.64 1.41
CA PRO A 93 -8.46 3.09 0.10
C PRO A 93 -7.07 3.73 0.10
N LEU A 94 -6.66 4.29 1.23
CA LEU A 94 -5.34 4.89 1.40
C LEU A 94 -4.21 3.87 1.25
N VAL A 95 -4.41 2.63 1.70
CA VAL A 95 -3.39 1.57 1.55
C VAL A 95 -3.27 1.16 0.09
N THR A 96 -4.41 1.02 -0.61
CA THR A 96 -4.43 0.76 -2.05
C THR A 96 -3.77 1.90 -2.82
N ALA A 97 -4.09 3.15 -2.48
CA ALA A 97 -3.48 4.34 -3.05
C ALA A 97 -1.95 4.33 -2.95
N ASN A 98 -1.43 4.09 -1.74
CA ASN A 98 0.00 4.06 -1.49
C ASN A 98 0.66 2.93 -2.28
N THR A 99 -0.02 1.80 -2.44
CA THR A 99 0.46 0.67 -3.24
C THR A 99 0.56 1.05 -4.71
N ILE A 100 -0.48 1.68 -5.27
CA ILE A 100 -0.49 2.16 -6.66
C ILE A 100 0.59 3.21 -6.88
N LEU A 101 0.72 4.18 -5.98
CA LEU A 101 1.77 5.19 -6.05
C LEU A 101 3.17 4.57 -6.00
N SER A 102 3.37 3.55 -5.16
CA SER A 102 4.64 2.83 -5.10
C SER A 102 4.94 2.08 -6.39
N ILE A 103 3.92 1.52 -7.04
CA ILE A 103 4.03 0.83 -8.34
C ILE A 103 4.37 1.83 -9.45
N LEU A 104 3.68 2.96 -9.50
CA LEU A 104 3.93 4.02 -10.49
C LEU A 104 5.30 4.69 -10.29
N ALA A 105 5.88 4.59 -9.09
CA ALA A 105 7.20 5.08 -8.75
C ALA A 105 8.31 4.01 -8.88
N VAL A 106 8.08 2.89 -9.55
CA VAL A 106 9.17 1.92 -9.80
C VAL A 106 10.18 2.54 -10.78
N ASP A 107 11.49 2.36 -10.52
CA ASP A 107 12.56 2.81 -11.42
C ASP A 107 12.68 1.88 -12.64
N TYR A 108 11.74 2.02 -13.56
CA TYR A 108 11.66 1.31 -14.84
C TYR A 108 11.22 2.30 -15.93
N PRO A 109 11.52 2.03 -17.21
CA PRO A 109 11.02 2.85 -18.30
C PRO A 109 9.48 2.98 -18.25
N ALA A 110 8.98 4.22 -18.26
CA ALA A 110 7.55 4.53 -18.10
C ALA A 110 6.69 3.98 -19.24
N ASP A 111 7.27 3.84 -20.43
CA ASP A 111 6.67 3.21 -21.61
C ASP A 111 6.44 1.69 -21.45
N LYS A 112 7.01 1.08 -20.39
CA LYS A 112 7.03 -0.38 -20.19
C LYS A 112 6.40 -0.84 -18.90
N VAL A 113 6.05 0.06 -17.98
CA VAL A 113 5.26 -0.30 -16.80
C VAL A 113 3.82 0.09 -17.05
N SER A 114 2.93 -0.88 -16.89
CA SER A 114 1.51 -0.61 -16.81
C SER A 114 0.94 -1.16 -15.50
N CYS A 115 0.11 -0.36 -14.84
CA CYS A 115 -0.54 -0.72 -13.59
C CYS A 115 -2.03 -0.86 -13.85
N TYR A 116 -2.58 -2.03 -13.51
CA TYR A 116 -4.01 -2.31 -13.59
C TYR A 116 -4.59 -2.39 -12.19
N GLU A 117 -5.46 -1.45 -11.85
CA GLU A 117 -6.16 -1.43 -10.57
C GLU A 117 -7.60 -1.92 -10.74
N PHE A 118 -8.02 -2.84 -9.88
CA PHE A 118 -9.41 -3.26 -9.80
C PHE A 118 -10.02 -2.70 -8.51
N LYS A 119 -10.92 -1.72 -8.70
CA LYS A 119 -11.72 -1.06 -7.65
C LYS A 119 -10.81 -0.32 -6.65
N VAL A 120 -10.73 1.01 -6.66
CA VAL A 120 -11.41 1.89 -5.69
C VAL A 120 -11.09 3.36 -6.05
N ARG A 121 -12.08 4.26 -5.96
CA ARG A 121 -11.82 5.72 -5.95
C ARG A 121 -11.39 6.17 -4.55
N MET A 122 -10.25 6.86 -4.45
CA MET A 122 -9.67 7.36 -3.20
C MET A 122 -10.49 8.46 -2.50
N ASN A 123 -10.61 8.28 -1.18
CA ASN A 123 -10.75 9.24 -0.07
C ASN A 123 -11.88 10.29 -0.08
N ALA A 124 -12.22 10.94 -1.19
CA ALA A 124 -13.37 11.85 -1.23
C ALA A 124 -14.71 11.10 -1.15
N LEU A 125 -14.75 9.87 -1.70
CA LEU A 125 -15.93 9.02 -1.65
C LEU A 125 -16.06 8.22 -0.37
N VAL A 126 -15.00 7.87 0.37
CA VAL A 126 -15.17 7.10 1.61
C VAL A 126 -15.78 7.91 2.74
N ALA A 127 -15.45 9.20 2.83
CA ALA A 127 -16.15 10.13 3.72
C ALA A 127 -17.62 10.35 3.29
N LYS A 128 -17.90 10.35 1.98
CA LYS A 128 -19.27 10.45 1.44
C LYS A 128 -20.03 9.12 1.53
N ALA A 129 -19.35 7.98 1.45
CA ALA A 129 -19.91 6.63 1.31
C ALA A 129 -20.29 5.97 2.62
N GLN A 130 -19.94 6.58 3.75
CA GLN A 130 -20.57 6.25 5.02
C GLN A 130 -22.09 6.52 5.00
N LYS A 131 -22.58 7.38 4.10
CA LYS A 131 -24.00 7.55 3.79
C LYS A 131 -24.23 7.38 2.29
N VAL A 132 -24.66 6.20 1.87
CA VAL A 132 -25.10 5.97 0.50
C VAL A 132 -26.28 6.92 0.23
N PRO A 133 -26.24 7.77 -0.81
CA PRO A 133 -27.38 8.60 -1.19
C PRO A 133 -28.58 7.72 -1.52
N GLU A 134 -29.80 8.11 -1.12
CA GLU A 134 -31.01 7.32 -1.39
C GLU A 134 -31.24 7.10 -2.89
N GLU A 135 -30.85 8.08 -3.73
CA GLU A 135 -30.90 7.98 -5.19
C GLU A 135 -29.71 7.25 -5.84
N GLY A 136 -28.76 6.76 -5.03
CA GLY A 136 -27.53 6.14 -5.49
C GLY A 136 -26.44 7.15 -5.90
N TRP A 137 -25.28 6.61 -6.30
CA TRP A 137 -24.14 7.43 -6.70
C TRP A 137 -24.35 8.01 -8.10
N ARG A 138 -23.82 9.22 -8.30
CA ARG A 138 -23.77 9.90 -9.60
C ARG A 138 -22.32 10.27 -9.92
N MET A 139 -21.98 10.27 -11.20
CA MET A 139 -20.70 10.76 -11.71
C MET A 139 -20.64 12.30 -11.65
N GLN A 140 -19.47 12.88 -11.91
CA GLN A 140 -19.29 14.35 -11.91
C GLN A 140 -20.08 15.04 -13.02
N ASP A 141 -20.38 14.33 -14.11
CA ASP A 141 -21.22 14.77 -15.22
C ASP A 141 -22.74 14.65 -14.93
N GLY A 142 -23.12 14.18 -13.74
CA GLY A 142 -24.51 14.02 -13.30
C GLY A 142 -25.17 12.70 -13.70
N THR A 143 -24.49 11.85 -14.49
CA THR A 143 -25.02 10.53 -14.89
C THR A 143 -25.04 9.56 -13.69
N PRO A 144 -26.00 8.60 -13.64
CA PRO A 144 -26.02 7.60 -12.58
C PRO A 144 -24.80 6.68 -12.67
N TRP A 145 -24.20 6.37 -11.52
CA TRP A 145 -23.04 5.49 -11.46
C TRP A 145 -23.43 4.05 -11.89
N PRO A 146 -22.75 3.46 -12.88
CA PRO A 146 -23.10 2.13 -13.39
C PRO A 146 -22.97 1.03 -12.35
N GLY A 147 -22.10 1.21 -11.35
CA GLY A 147 -21.86 0.26 -10.26
C GLY A 147 -22.76 0.45 -9.03
N ASN A 148 -23.92 1.13 -9.15
CA ASN A 148 -24.85 1.32 -8.02
C ASN A 148 -25.38 -0.02 -7.47
N ASN A 149 -25.61 -1.01 -8.34
CA ASN A 149 -25.98 -2.36 -7.91
C ASN A 149 -24.75 -3.29 -7.96
N VAL A 150 -24.26 -3.72 -6.79
CA VAL A 150 -23.06 -4.56 -6.67
C VAL A 150 -23.26 -5.97 -7.26
N ARG A 151 -24.50 -6.39 -7.49
CA ARG A 151 -24.86 -7.71 -8.06
C ARG A 151 -25.24 -7.66 -9.54
N ASP A 152 -25.54 -6.48 -10.06
CA ASP A 152 -25.91 -6.27 -11.46
C ASP A 152 -25.33 -4.95 -11.95
N HIS A 153 -24.13 -5.02 -12.55
CA HIS A 153 -23.48 -3.86 -13.12
C HIS A 153 -22.67 -4.26 -14.36
N PRO A 154 -22.61 -3.37 -15.37
CA PRO A 154 -21.76 -3.60 -16.53
C PRO A 154 -20.28 -3.61 -16.12
N GLY A 155 -19.45 -4.20 -16.99
CA GLY A 155 -18.00 -4.03 -16.90
C GLY A 155 -17.62 -2.58 -17.17
N MET A 156 -16.64 -2.07 -16.45
CA MET A 156 -16.16 -0.68 -16.61
C MET A 156 -14.65 -0.71 -16.75
N ILE A 157 -14.13 0.04 -17.71
CA ILE A 157 -12.70 0.24 -17.88
C ILE A 157 -12.45 1.75 -17.96
N GLN A 158 -11.50 2.25 -17.20
CA GLN A 158 -11.12 3.66 -17.17
C GLN A 158 -9.59 3.80 -17.15
N VAL A 159 -9.03 4.52 -18.11
CA VAL A 159 -7.58 4.78 -18.17
C VAL A 159 -7.32 6.17 -17.56
N PHE A 160 -6.37 6.27 -16.63
CA PHE A 160 -6.06 7.49 -15.87
C PHE A 160 -4.73 8.14 -16.30
N PHE A 161 -3.68 7.35 -16.52
CA PHE A 161 -2.34 7.83 -16.93
C PHE A 161 -1.86 7.06 -18.17
N GLY A 162 -0.82 7.55 -18.85
CA GLY A 162 -0.22 6.95 -20.06
C GLY A 162 0.13 7.97 -21.14
N GLN A 163 0.41 7.49 -22.37
CA GLN A 163 0.82 8.26 -23.57
C GLN A 163 -0.07 9.45 -23.93
N SER A 164 -1.25 9.52 -23.34
CA SER A 164 -2.34 10.36 -23.79
C SER A 164 -2.82 11.37 -22.72
N GLY A 165 -2.15 11.48 -21.56
CA GLY A 165 -2.58 12.48 -20.56
C GLY A 165 -1.77 12.67 -19.28
N GLY A 166 -0.94 11.71 -18.86
CA GLY A 166 -0.18 11.82 -17.61
C GLY A 166 1.26 12.24 -17.87
N HIS A 167 1.55 13.55 -17.89
CA HIS A 167 2.94 14.04 -17.88
C HIS A 167 3.29 14.55 -16.50
N ASP A 168 4.53 14.32 -16.07
CA ASP A 168 5.06 14.97 -14.89
C ASP A 168 5.29 16.48 -15.15
N MET A 169 5.73 17.20 -14.11
CA MET A 169 6.00 18.65 -14.20
C MET A 169 7.11 19.01 -15.20
N ASP A 170 7.94 18.04 -15.54
CA ASP A 170 9.08 18.20 -16.44
C ASP A 170 8.74 17.76 -17.87
N GLY A 171 7.51 17.30 -18.10
CA GLY A 171 7.03 16.84 -19.39
C GLY A 171 7.40 15.39 -19.73
N ASN A 172 7.83 14.58 -18.76
CA ASN A 172 8.05 13.15 -18.97
C ASN A 172 6.74 12.36 -18.83
N GLU A 173 6.60 11.28 -19.59
CA GLU A 173 5.44 10.40 -19.54
C GLU A 173 5.38 9.61 -18.22
N LEU A 174 4.18 9.50 -17.65
CA LEU A 174 3.89 8.65 -16.50
C LEU A 174 3.43 7.26 -16.94
N PRO A 175 3.73 6.21 -16.14
CA PRO A 175 3.26 4.86 -16.41
C PRO A 175 1.73 4.79 -16.52
N GLN A 176 1.24 3.89 -17.38
CA GLN A 176 -0.19 3.77 -17.63
C GLN A 176 -0.91 3.21 -16.39
N LEU A 177 -2.00 3.85 -15.97
CA LEU A 177 -2.89 3.33 -14.91
C LEU A 177 -4.26 3.03 -15.51
N VAL A 178 -4.66 1.76 -15.49
CA VAL A 178 -5.95 1.29 -16.02
C VAL A 178 -6.78 0.73 -14.88
N HIS A 179 -7.94 1.32 -14.67
CA HIS A 179 -8.94 0.82 -13.76
C HIS A 179 -9.90 -0.12 -14.47
N VAL A 180 -10.13 -1.30 -13.89
CA VAL A 180 -11.03 -2.31 -14.46
C VAL A 180 -12.02 -2.79 -13.41
N SER A 181 -13.28 -2.88 -13.80
CA SER A 181 -14.38 -3.48 -13.04
C SER A 181 -15.05 -4.54 -13.91
N ILE A 182 -15.18 -5.75 -13.38
CA ILE A 182 -15.73 -6.89 -14.10
C ILE A 182 -17.25 -6.79 -14.14
N GLU A 183 -17.85 -7.15 -15.27
CA GLU A 183 -19.32 -7.26 -15.36
C GLU A 183 -19.86 -8.30 -14.37
N LYS A 184 -20.97 -7.97 -13.71
CA LYS A 184 -21.70 -8.89 -12.85
C LYS A 184 -23.16 -8.90 -13.23
N ARG A 185 -23.74 -10.09 -13.34
CA ARG A 185 -25.18 -10.30 -13.57
C ARG A 185 -25.77 -11.26 -12.55
N PRO A 186 -27.01 -11.06 -12.13
CA PRO A 186 -27.71 -12.01 -11.27
C PRO A 186 -27.86 -13.35 -12.02
N GLY A 187 -27.60 -14.46 -11.33
CA GLY A 187 -27.65 -15.81 -11.92
C GLY A 187 -26.32 -16.29 -12.53
N LEU A 188 -25.32 -15.42 -12.70
CA LEU A 188 -23.96 -15.82 -13.07
C LEU A 188 -23.08 -15.94 -11.83
N ASN A 189 -22.47 -17.11 -11.64
CA ASN A 189 -21.47 -17.32 -10.61
C ASN A 189 -20.19 -16.55 -10.95
N HIS A 190 -19.65 -15.85 -9.96
CA HIS A 190 -18.39 -15.12 -10.10
C HIS A 190 -17.35 -15.66 -9.12
N HIS A 191 -16.15 -15.94 -9.64
CA HIS A 191 -15.03 -16.40 -8.83
C HIS A 191 -14.23 -15.19 -8.34
N LYS A 192 -14.54 -14.69 -7.14
CA LYS A 192 -13.93 -13.50 -6.47
C LYS A 192 -12.55 -13.06 -7.00
N LYS A 193 -11.46 -13.61 -6.44
CA LYS A 193 -10.08 -13.24 -6.78
C LYS A 193 -9.56 -13.98 -8.02
N ALA A 194 -9.94 -15.25 -8.19
CA ALA A 194 -9.53 -16.05 -9.34
C ALA A 194 -10.04 -15.45 -10.66
N GLY A 195 -11.33 -15.15 -10.75
CA GLY A 195 -11.93 -14.52 -11.93
C GLY A 195 -11.44 -13.10 -12.20
N ALA A 196 -11.03 -12.35 -11.17
CA ALA A 196 -10.35 -11.06 -11.39
C ALA A 196 -8.95 -11.24 -11.99
N THR A 197 -8.20 -12.23 -11.50
CA THR A 197 -6.86 -12.55 -12.01
C THR A 197 -6.93 -13.09 -13.45
N ASP A 198 -7.93 -13.91 -13.74
CA ASP A 198 -8.13 -14.47 -15.09
C ASP A 198 -8.57 -13.40 -16.10
N ALA A 199 -9.44 -12.48 -15.68
CA ALA A 199 -9.86 -11.34 -16.51
C ALA A 199 -8.69 -10.39 -16.80
N SER A 200 -7.82 -10.14 -15.82
CA SER A 200 -6.57 -9.41 -16.01
C SER A 200 -5.66 -10.07 -17.05
N HIS A 201 -5.49 -11.39 -16.94
CA HIS A 201 -4.65 -12.14 -17.87
C HIS A 201 -5.25 -12.18 -19.29
N SER A 202 -6.59 -12.18 -19.43
CA SER A 202 -7.22 -12.12 -20.76
C SER A 202 -7.10 -10.75 -21.40
N LEU A 203 -7.16 -9.66 -20.63
CA LEU A 203 -6.90 -8.29 -21.11
C LEU A 203 -5.46 -8.12 -21.60
N GLN A 204 -4.49 -8.70 -20.89
CA GLN A 204 -3.09 -8.71 -21.31
C GLN A 204 -2.86 -9.48 -22.62
N ARG A 205 -3.48 -10.66 -22.76
CA ARG A 205 -3.40 -11.45 -24.02
C ARG A 205 -4.08 -10.77 -25.21
N GLY A 206 -5.02 -9.87 -24.96
CA GLY A 206 -5.79 -9.18 -25.99
C GLY A 206 -5.13 -7.92 -26.58
N ASN A 207 -3.99 -7.44 -26.04
CA ASN A 207 -3.34 -6.19 -26.45
C ASN A 207 -4.28 -4.96 -26.52
N VAL A 208 -5.33 -4.93 -25.69
CA VAL A 208 -6.45 -4.00 -25.86
C VAL A 208 -6.13 -2.54 -25.49
N PHE A 209 -5.08 -2.28 -24.70
CA PHE A 209 -4.80 -0.95 -24.13
C PHE A 209 -3.47 -0.30 -24.53
N HIS A 210 -2.68 -0.95 -25.38
CA HIS A 210 -1.44 -0.37 -25.90
C HIS A 210 -1.66 0.66 -27.04
N ASP A 211 -2.91 0.92 -27.43
CA ASP A 211 -3.26 1.89 -28.46
C ASP A 211 -4.11 3.03 -27.87
N GLY A 212 -3.60 4.26 -27.96
CA GLY A 212 -3.94 5.38 -27.08
C GLY A 212 -5.30 6.06 -27.29
N SER A 213 -5.80 6.69 -26.22
CA SER A 213 -6.79 7.79 -26.29
C SER A 213 -6.69 8.74 -25.09
N PRO A 214 -6.90 10.07 -25.24
CA PRO A 214 -6.37 11.10 -24.32
C PRO A 214 -7.39 11.72 -23.37
N ILE A 215 -7.04 11.91 -22.08
CA ILE A 215 -7.73 12.83 -21.14
C ILE A 215 -6.79 13.35 -20.01
N GLY A 216 -6.58 14.68 -19.98
CA GLY A 216 -6.56 15.60 -18.79
C GLY A 216 -5.44 15.58 -17.71
N LYS A 217 -4.74 16.73 -17.54
CA LYS A 217 -3.61 17.06 -16.61
C LYS A 217 -4.01 17.63 -15.24
N GLU A 218 -3.11 17.60 -14.22
CA GLU A 218 -2.74 18.75 -13.32
C GLU A 218 -1.57 18.47 -12.31
N SER A 219 -0.98 19.56 -11.77
CA SER A 219 0.43 19.82 -11.36
C SER A 219 0.84 19.73 -9.86
N VAL A 220 2.16 19.63 -9.59
CA VAL A 220 2.90 19.42 -8.31
C VAL A 220 3.29 20.72 -7.57
N LEU A 221 3.42 20.67 -6.23
CA LEU A 221 3.86 21.80 -5.37
C LEU A 221 4.94 21.39 -4.34
N HIS A 222 6.07 22.11 -4.29
CA HIS A 222 6.99 22.25 -3.13
C HIS A 222 7.67 23.62 -3.24
N PRO A 223 7.57 24.56 -2.27
CA PRO A 223 8.25 24.52 -0.96
C PRO A 223 7.41 25.09 0.22
N VAL A 224 6.08 25.11 0.09
CA VAL A 224 5.16 25.78 1.03
C VAL A 224 4.88 24.94 2.31
N SER A 225 5.31 23.67 2.33
CA SER A 225 4.98 22.70 3.38
C SER A 225 5.67 22.97 4.73
N SER A 226 6.98 23.25 4.78
CA SER A 226 7.70 23.29 6.08
C SER A 226 7.20 24.40 7.03
N LYS A 227 7.00 25.63 6.52
CA LYS A 227 6.55 26.77 7.35
C LYS A 227 5.13 26.60 7.86
N ALA A 228 4.26 25.92 7.11
CA ALA A 228 2.89 25.66 7.52
C ALA A 228 2.81 24.68 8.69
N PHE A 229 3.66 23.65 8.71
CA PHE A 229 3.71 22.67 9.79
C PHE A 229 4.31 23.28 11.06
N GLU A 230 5.29 24.17 10.93
CA GLU A 230 5.84 24.93 12.05
C GLU A 230 4.78 25.85 12.66
N ALA A 231 4.07 26.63 11.83
CA ALA A 231 2.99 27.50 12.28
C ALA A 231 1.85 26.73 12.97
N LYS A 232 1.49 25.53 12.47
CA LYS A 232 0.51 24.64 13.10
C LYS A 232 0.98 24.19 14.48
N ALA A 233 2.18 23.60 14.56
CA ALA A 233 2.71 23.06 15.81
C ALA A 233 2.85 24.15 16.88
N SER A 234 3.43 25.31 16.53
CA SER A 234 3.58 26.43 17.45
C SER A 234 2.24 26.97 17.94
N ARG A 235 1.25 27.13 17.05
CA ARG A 235 -0.07 27.66 17.44
C ARG A 235 -0.85 26.70 18.34
N MET A 236 -0.80 25.40 18.07
CA MET A 236 -1.45 24.40 18.93
C MET A 236 -0.79 24.38 20.32
N SER A 237 0.55 24.45 20.40
CA SER A 237 1.25 24.53 21.68
C SER A 237 0.91 25.80 22.46
N VAL A 238 0.86 26.96 21.79
CA VAL A 238 0.50 28.24 22.43
C VAL A 238 -0.94 28.22 22.91
N SER A 239 -1.89 27.74 22.10
CA SER A 239 -3.30 27.64 22.51
C SER A 239 -3.49 26.71 23.70
N CYS A 240 -2.77 25.58 23.74
CA CYS A 240 -2.81 24.67 24.88
C CYS A 240 -2.17 25.29 26.14
N ALA A 241 -1.10 26.06 26.00
CA ALA A 241 -0.45 26.77 27.11
C ALA A 241 -1.35 27.88 27.68
N GLU A 242 -2.03 28.65 26.82
CA GLU A 242 -3.00 29.67 27.22
C GLU A 242 -4.16 29.05 28.00
N LYS A 243 -4.74 27.95 27.51
CA LYS A 243 -5.79 27.22 28.24
C LYS A 243 -5.28 26.69 29.58
N SER A 244 -4.06 26.15 29.63
CA SER A 244 -3.45 25.65 30.87
C SER A 244 -3.23 26.77 31.90
N SER A 245 -2.98 28.01 31.45
CA SER A 245 -2.80 29.17 32.34
C SER A 245 -4.10 29.64 33.01
N MET A 246 -5.27 29.18 32.54
CA MET A 246 -6.57 29.53 33.13
C MET A 246 -6.95 28.65 34.33
N PHE A 247 -6.19 27.58 34.60
CA PHE A 247 -6.43 26.68 35.73
C PHE A 247 -5.62 27.08 36.96
N ALA A 248 -6.27 27.12 38.13
CA ALA A 248 -5.62 27.50 39.39
C ALA A 248 -4.63 26.43 39.91
N LYS A 249 -4.84 25.15 39.54
CA LYS A 249 -3.92 24.05 39.82
C LYS A 249 -3.42 23.42 38.52
N PRO A 250 -2.10 23.25 38.33
CA PRO A 250 -1.54 22.68 37.10
C PRO A 250 -1.98 21.23 36.84
N GLU A 251 -2.15 20.44 37.89
CA GLU A 251 -2.50 19.01 37.77
C GLU A 251 -3.94 18.80 37.27
N GLU A 252 -4.88 19.65 37.68
CA GLU A 252 -6.27 19.60 37.22
C GLU A 252 -6.37 20.05 35.75
N GLY A 253 -5.64 21.10 35.37
CA GLY A 253 -5.56 21.55 33.98
C GLY A 253 -4.93 20.52 33.03
N PHE A 254 -3.92 19.78 33.50
CA PHE A 254 -3.28 18.74 32.69
C PHE A 254 -4.20 17.56 32.38
N VAL A 255 -5.01 17.13 33.35
CA VAL A 255 -5.97 16.02 33.15
C VAL A 255 -7.08 16.44 32.18
N GLU A 256 -7.59 17.66 32.31
CA GLU A 256 -8.67 18.18 31.43
C GLU A 256 -8.17 18.45 30.01
N LEU A 257 -6.93 18.91 29.84
CA LEU A 257 -6.31 19.21 28.55
C LEU A 257 -5.57 18.02 27.93
N LEU A 258 -5.68 16.81 28.47
CA LEU A 258 -4.89 15.66 28.02
C LEU A 258 -5.11 15.35 26.53
N ALA A 259 -6.34 15.49 26.03
CA ALA A 259 -6.65 15.32 24.61
C ALA A 259 -6.00 16.39 23.73
N ASP A 260 -6.10 17.66 24.13
CA ASP A 260 -5.47 18.79 23.43
C ASP A 260 -3.94 18.65 23.43
N LEU A 261 -3.35 18.23 24.55
CA LEU A 261 -1.91 18.01 24.69
C LEU A 261 -1.42 16.87 23.79
N LEU A 262 -2.21 15.80 23.68
CA LEU A 262 -1.90 14.69 22.77
C LEU A 262 -1.89 15.14 21.31
N GLU A 263 -2.85 15.99 20.91
CA GLU A 263 -2.88 16.57 19.56
C GLU A 263 -1.70 17.50 19.29
N VAL A 264 -1.26 18.27 20.30
CA VAL A 264 -0.04 19.09 20.23
C VAL A 264 1.20 18.23 20.01
N VAL A 265 1.33 17.12 20.75
CA VAL A 265 2.45 16.18 20.62
C VAL A 265 2.45 15.54 19.23
N ILE A 266 1.29 15.13 18.73
CA ILE A 266 1.15 14.57 17.37
C ILE A 266 1.57 15.61 16.32
N ALA A 267 1.15 16.86 16.46
CA ALA A 267 1.53 17.94 15.53
C ALA A 267 3.05 18.20 15.55
N HIS A 268 3.69 18.19 16.72
CA HIS A 268 5.15 18.31 16.84
C HIS A 268 5.89 17.12 16.22
N CYS A 269 5.44 15.89 16.46
CA CYS A 269 6.02 14.69 15.83
C CYS A 269 5.92 14.74 14.30
N GLN A 270 4.78 15.18 13.76
CA GLN A 270 4.57 15.36 12.32
C GLN A 270 5.54 16.39 11.72
N LEU A 271 5.75 17.51 12.41
CA LEU A 271 6.74 18.52 12.02
C LEU A 271 8.17 17.93 12.00
N ILE A 272 8.57 17.19 13.03
CA ILE A 272 9.90 16.57 13.10
C ILE A 272 10.12 15.59 11.94
N VAL A 273 9.15 14.72 11.67
CA VAL A 273 9.22 13.77 10.54
C VAL A 273 9.37 14.52 9.23
N MET A 274 8.57 15.57 9.01
CA MET A 274 8.64 16.36 7.79
C MET A 274 9.98 17.09 7.63
N SER A 275 10.49 17.72 8.69
CA SER A 275 11.78 18.40 8.67
C SER A 275 12.93 17.42 8.40
N LYS A 276 12.91 16.23 9.01
CA LYS A 276 13.94 15.19 8.77
C LYS A 276 13.87 14.61 7.36
N PHE A 277 12.67 14.51 6.80
CA PHE A 277 12.50 14.09 5.41
C PHE A 277 13.11 15.13 4.45
N ILE A 278 12.84 16.42 4.68
CA ILE A 278 13.37 17.53 3.87
C ILE A 278 14.90 17.63 4.02
N GLU A 279 15.44 17.51 5.23
CA GLU A 279 16.90 17.43 5.45
C GLU A 279 17.53 16.26 4.69
N LYS A 280 16.84 15.11 4.62
CA LYS A 280 17.32 13.94 3.89
C LYS A 280 17.35 14.17 2.38
N LEU A 281 16.39 14.94 1.85
CA LEU A 281 16.35 15.36 0.45
C LEU A 281 17.47 16.34 0.07
N GLN A 282 18.00 17.10 1.02
CA GLN A 282 19.10 18.03 0.80
C GLN A 282 20.49 17.36 0.84
N GLN A 283 20.56 16.08 1.22
CA GLN A 283 21.80 15.30 1.19
C GLN A 283 22.10 14.80 -0.23
N ASP A 284 23.37 14.57 -0.56
CA ASP A 284 23.78 14.08 -1.88
C ASP A 284 23.39 12.60 -2.04
N ILE A 285 22.22 12.34 -2.63
CA ILE A 285 21.68 11.01 -2.88
C ILE A 285 22.11 10.54 -4.27
N LEU A 286 22.76 9.37 -4.35
CA LEU A 286 23.19 8.77 -5.61
C LEU A 286 21.96 8.36 -6.45
N GLY A 287 21.66 9.15 -7.48
CA GLY A 287 20.57 8.86 -8.44
C GLY A 287 19.51 9.97 -8.50
N LYS A 288 19.55 10.77 -9.57
CA LYS A 288 18.62 11.90 -9.79
C LYS A 288 17.13 11.49 -9.86
N ARG A 289 16.82 10.26 -10.29
CA ARG A 289 15.45 9.72 -10.30
C ARG A 289 14.93 9.40 -8.89
N VAL A 290 15.79 8.83 -8.04
CA VAL A 290 15.46 8.48 -6.64
C VAL A 290 15.21 9.74 -5.83
N LEU A 291 16.04 10.77 -5.99
CA LEU A 291 15.86 12.07 -5.35
C LEU A 291 14.49 12.67 -5.70
N LYS A 292 14.11 12.61 -6.97
CA LYS A 292 12.85 13.17 -7.47
C LYS A 292 11.61 12.44 -6.98
N GLN A 293 11.68 11.12 -6.82
CA GLN A 293 10.60 10.33 -6.23
C GLN A 293 10.47 10.56 -4.72
N LEU A 294 11.59 10.73 -4.01
CA LEU A 294 11.57 11.11 -2.60
C LEU A 294 10.95 12.50 -2.40
N GLU A 295 11.18 13.45 -3.32
CA GLU A 295 10.54 14.77 -3.30
C GLU A 295 9.02 14.66 -3.49
N VAL A 296 8.57 13.84 -4.44
CA VAL A 296 7.14 13.56 -4.65
C VAL A 296 6.51 12.90 -3.43
N LEU A 297 7.19 11.91 -2.82
CA LEU A 297 6.71 11.24 -1.63
C LEU A 297 6.60 12.19 -0.43
N CYS A 298 7.58 13.09 -0.27
CA CYS A 298 7.55 14.16 0.72
C CYS A 298 6.37 15.11 0.46
N GLY A 299 6.13 15.48 -0.80
CA GLY A 299 4.98 16.26 -1.23
C GLY A 299 3.64 15.59 -0.88
N ILE A 300 3.47 14.32 -1.24
CA ILE A 300 2.24 13.54 -0.95
C ILE A 300 2.02 13.42 0.56
N TYR A 301 3.06 13.10 1.32
CA TYR A 301 2.98 13.01 2.78
C TYR A 301 2.56 14.36 3.39
N SER A 302 3.09 15.47 2.87
CA SER A 302 2.76 16.82 3.35
C SER A 302 1.31 17.20 3.04
N LEU A 303 0.85 16.95 1.82
CA LEU A 303 -0.52 17.21 1.37
C LEU A 303 -1.52 16.33 2.10
N PHE A 304 -1.19 15.06 2.34
CA PHE A 304 -2.03 14.14 3.11
C PHE A 304 -2.24 14.64 4.54
N LEU A 305 -1.17 15.04 5.23
CA LEU A 305 -1.26 15.56 6.59
C LEU A 305 -1.98 16.92 6.64
N LEU A 306 -1.75 17.78 5.63
CA LEU A 306 -2.42 19.06 5.48
C LEU A 306 -3.94 18.89 5.29
N HIS A 307 -4.35 17.98 4.42
CA HIS A 307 -5.76 17.66 4.21
C HIS A 307 -6.40 16.99 5.44
N LYS A 308 -5.70 16.04 6.07
CA LYS A 308 -6.21 15.35 7.27
C LYS A 308 -6.47 16.29 8.44
N HIS A 309 -5.60 17.30 8.61
CA HIS A 309 -5.66 18.28 9.70
C HIS A 309 -6.02 19.68 9.20
N GLN A 310 -6.83 19.78 8.13
CA GLN A 310 -7.10 21.03 7.43
C GLN A 310 -7.62 22.13 8.37
N GLY A 311 -8.47 21.79 9.34
CA GLY A 311 -8.98 22.74 10.34
C GLY A 311 -7.87 23.44 11.12
N ASP A 312 -6.86 22.68 11.56
CA ASP A 312 -5.73 23.20 12.34
C ASP A 312 -4.87 24.14 11.49
N PHE A 313 -4.63 23.77 10.23
CA PHE A 313 -3.84 24.56 9.29
C PHE A 313 -4.54 25.86 8.89
N LEU A 314 -5.85 25.81 8.58
CA LEU A 314 -6.63 27.01 8.25
C LEU A 314 -6.67 27.98 9.44
N ALA A 315 -6.74 27.45 10.65
CA ALA A 315 -6.80 28.27 11.83
C ALA A 315 -5.48 29.05 12.05
N THR A 316 -4.33 28.58 11.56
CA THR A 316 -3.06 29.35 11.62
C THR A 316 -3.03 30.62 10.77
N SER A 317 -3.99 30.81 9.86
CA SER A 317 -4.00 31.88 8.85
C SER A 317 -2.80 31.88 7.89
N CYS A 318 -1.89 30.89 7.99
CA CYS A 318 -0.76 30.72 7.08
C CYS A 318 -1.16 30.03 5.77
N ILE A 319 -2.32 29.36 5.74
CA ILE A 319 -2.89 28.70 4.56
C ILE A 319 -4.32 29.19 4.37
N THR A 320 -4.66 29.60 3.15
CA THR A 320 -6.02 30.01 2.80
C THR A 320 -6.86 28.82 2.33
N PRO A 321 -8.20 28.92 2.37
CA PRO A 321 -9.08 27.86 1.84
C PRO A 321 -9.00 27.67 0.31
N LYS A 322 -8.41 28.61 -0.41
CA LYS A 322 -8.10 28.51 -1.84
C LYS A 322 -6.78 27.79 -2.01
#